data_AF-A0A953WB40-F1
#
_entry.id   AF-A0A953WB40-F1
#
_cell.length_a   1.000
_cell.length_b   1.000
_cell.length_c   1.000
_cell.angle_alpha   90.00
_cell.angle_beta   90.00
_cell.angle_gamma   90.00
#
_symmetry.space_group_name_H-M   'P 1'
#
loop_
_entity.id
_entity.type
_entity.pdbx_description
1 polymer ?
#
loop_
_entity_poly.entity_id
_entity_poly.type
_entity_poly.pdbx_seq_one_letter_code
_entity_poly.pdbx_strand_id
1 'polypeptide(L)'
;MDHGKNEFISNELLKARRDEALPVGLPSKSGVYVARAENAELWDVEGKRYIDFIGGIGVLNTGHRHPKVVAAIKKQVDSFLHTSFGIAQYEPYVELAERLNKLAPGSTKKKTALFNSGAEAVENAVKFARRITGRPAVIAFDGAFHGRTLLATTLTGKAKPYKIGFGPLVPSIFHAPYPDEYHGVTVNECIKGLEAVFKMSVPAEEVAAIIVEPVQGEGGFNPAPPEFLQHLRKVCDDNGILLIADEIQSGMGRTGKMFAFEAAGVEPDILCVAKSIAAGLPLSALVGKAELLDKIA
;
A
#
# COMPACT_ATOMS: atom_id res chain seq x y z
N MET A 1 6.81 33.85 16.04
CA MET A 1 5.39 33.64 16.36
C MET A 1 5.36 32.62 17.49
N ASP A 2 4.88 33.04 18.65
CA ASP A 2 4.77 32.19 19.84
C ASP A 2 3.56 31.25 19.65
N HIS A 3 3.83 30.01 19.24
CA HIS A 3 2.80 29.01 18.93
C HIS A 3 2.26 28.28 20.18
N GLY A 4 2.42 28.86 21.37
CA GLY A 4 2.02 28.26 22.65
C GLY A 4 0.53 28.29 22.98
N LYS A 5 -0.30 28.95 22.17
CA LYS A 5 -1.77 28.86 22.23
C LYS A 5 -2.27 28.43 20.86
N ASN A 6 -3.03 27.34 20.80
CA ASN A 6 -3.78 26.93 19.59
C ASN A 6 -4.88 27.95 19.30
N GLU A 7 -4.53 29.18 18.90
CA GLU A 7 -5.44 30.18 18.36
C GLU A 7 -5.68 29.88 16.88
N PHE A 8 -6.30 28.74 16.61
CA PHE A 8 -6.96 28.56 15.32
C PHE A 8 -8.23 29.42 15.37
N ILE A 9 -8.31 30.43 14.50
CA ILE A 9 -9.39 31.43 14.58
C ILE A 9 -10.73 30.84 14.11
N SER A 10 -10.74 30.00 13.06
CA SER A 10 -11.91 29.22 12.60
C SER A 10 -11.52 28.22 11.49
N ASN A 11 -12.40 27.25 11.20
CA ASN A 11 -12.30 26.38 10.02
C ASN A 11 -12.30 27.20 8.72
N GLU A 12 -13.12 28.26 8.65
CA GLU A 12 -13.24 29.15 7.49
C GLU A 12 -11.92 29.87 7.18
N LEU A 13 -11.28 30.46 8.20
CA LEU A 13 -10.02 31.17 7.99
C LEU A 13 -8.90 30.21 7.57
N LEU A 14 -8.85 29.01 8.15
CA LEU A 14 -7.89 27.99 7.75
C LEU A 14 -8.13 27.53 6.31
N LYS A 15 -9.38 27.46 5.86
CA LYS A 15 -9.72 27.22 4.47
C LYS A 15 -9.20 28.33 3.55
N ALA A 16 -9.43 29.60 3.88
CA ALA A 16 -8.91 30.71 3.08
C ALA A 16 -7.38 30.64 2.94
N ARG A 17 -6.68 30.43 4.05
CA ARG A 17 -5.21 30.26 4.07
C ARG A 17 -4.75 29.06 3.24
N ARG A 18 -5.48 27.94 3.31
CA ARG A 18 -5.19 26.75 2.51
C ARG A 18 -5.34 27.05 1.01
N ASP A 19 -6.44 27.67 0.61
CA ASP A 19 -6.72 27.96 -0.80
C ASP A 19 -5.69 28.92 -1.39
N GLU A 20 -5.15 29.83 -0.59
CA GLU A 20 -4.06 30.73 -0.99
C GLU A 20 -2.70 30.01 -1.06
N ALA A 21 -2.40 29.14 -0.09
CA ALA A 21 -1.08 28.55 0.06
C ALA A 21 -0.86 27.24 -0.71
N LEU A 22 -1.92 26.49 -1.04
CA LEU A 22 -1.80 25.13 -1.55
C LEU A 22 -2.29 25.01 -3.01
N PRO A 23 -1.66 24.14 -3.82
CA PRO A 23 -2.18 23.83 -5.16
C PRO A 23 -3.63 23.33 -5.12
N VAL A 24 -4.47 23.84 -6.02
CA VAL A 24 -5.89 23.46 -6.15
C VAL A 24 -6.08 21.95 -6.39
N GLY A 25 -5.10 21.29 -7.01
CA GLY A 25 -5.12 19.85 -7.26
C GLY A 25 -4.96 18.97 -6.01
N LEU A 26 -4.61 19.54 -4.84
CA LEU A 26 -4.52 18.79 -3.59
C LEU A 26 -5.93 18.53 -3.03
N PRO A 27 -6.38 17.26 -2.99
CA PRO A 27 -7.74 16.95 -2.57
C PRO A 27 -7.97 17.34 -1.11
N SER A 28 -9.12 17.97 -0.85
CA SER A 28 -9.72 18.08 0.47
C SER A 28 -11.22 17.98 0.29
N LYS A 29 -11.85 17.04 0.99
CA LYS A 29 -13.27 16.75 0.83
C LYS A 29 -14.13 17.24 2.00
N SER A 30 -13.55 17.44 3.18
CA SER A 30 -14.31 17.66 4.41
C SER A 30 -14.39 19.12 4.85
N GLY A 31 -13.40 19.96 4.51
CA GLY A 31 -13.28 21.30 5.07
C GLY A 31 -13.03 21.34 6.59
N VAL A 32 -12.71 20.19 7.19
CA VAL A 32 -12.49 20.03 8.63
C VAL A 32 -11.01 20.21 8.94
N TYR A 33 -10.68 21.12 9.87
CA TYR A 33 -9.33 21.31 10.39
C TYR A 33 -9.22 20.73 11.79
N VAL A 34 -8.44 19.66 11.94
CA VAL A 34 -8.35 18.89 13.19
C VAL A 34 -7.45 19.61 14.20
N ALA A 35 -7.95 19.84 15.41
CA ALA A 35 -7.16 20.33 16.55
C ALA A 35 -6.75 19.20 17.51
N ARG A 36 -7.59 18.17 17.65
CA ARG A 36 -7.35 17.03 18.55
C ARG A 36 -7.90 15.76 17.93
N ALA A 37 -7.24 14.64 18.18
CA ALA A 37 -7.72 13.31 17.80
C ALA A 37 -7.39 12.30 18.90
N GLU A 38 -8.28 11.35 19.14
CA GLU A 38 -8.07 10.29 20.13
C GLU A 38 -8.92 9.06 19.78
N ASN A 39 -8.28 7.89 19.72
CA ASN A 39 -8.93 6.65 19.32
C ASN A 39 -9.71 6.78 17.99
N ALA A 40 -11.05 6.75 18.02
CA ALA A 40 -11.91 6.87 16.85
C ALA A 40 -12.63 8.23 16.80
N GLU A 41 -12.10 9.25 17.45
CA GLU A 41 -12.72 10.57 17.55
C GLU A 41 -11.77 11.68 17.09
N LEU A 42 -12.36 12.68 16.43
CA LEU A 42 -11.70 13.90 15.97
C LEU A 42 -12.44 15.11 16.53
N TRP A 43 -11.70 16.14 16.94
CA TRP A 43 -12.22 17.46 17.25
C TRP A 43 -11.58 18.46 16.31
N ASP A 44 -12.41 19.26 15.66
CA ASP A 44 -11.91 20.36 14.85
C ASP A 44 -11.47 21.55 15.72
N VAL A 45 -10.96 22.58 15.06
CA VAL A 45 -10.49 23.82 15.69
C VAL A 45 -11.59 24.64 16.36
N GLU A 46 -12.85 24.39 16.04
CA GLU A 46 -14.04 25.02 16.64
C GLU A 46 -14.64 24.16 17.76
N GLY A 47 -14.00 23.03 18.09
CA GLY A 47 -14.41 22.11 19.16
C GLY A 47 -15.49 21.11 18.76
N LYS A 48 -15.92 21.08 17.50
CA LYS A 48 -16.91 20.12 17.02
C LYS A 48 -16.29 18.72 16.98
N ARG A 49 -16.97 17.77 17.61
CA ARG A 49 -16.57 16.37 17.68
C ARG A 49 -17.14 15.56 16.51
N TYR A 50 -16.32 14.67 15.96
CA TYR A 50 -16.64 13.73 14.89
C TYR A 50 -16.25 12.32 15.31
N ILE A 51 -17.06 11.34 14.89
CA ILE A 51 -16.69 9.92 14.92
C ILE A 51 -15.92 9.63 13.61
N ASP A 52 -14.69 9.13 13.73
CA ASP A 52 -13.80 8.90 12.60
C ASP A 52 -13.96 7.46 12.06
N PHE A 53 -14.74 7.34 10.98
CA PHE A 53 -14.86 6.11 10.18
C PHE A 53 -13.88 6.08 9.00
N ILE A 54 -13.04 7.10 8.83
CA ILE A 54 -12.03 7.19 7.78
C ILE A 54 -10.73 6.54 8.26
N GLY A 55 -10.36 6.76 9.53
CA GLY A 55 -9.17 6.21 10.16
C GLY A 55 -7.89 6.55 9.38
N GLY A 56 -7.81 7.77 8.84
CA GLY A 56 -6.70 8.20 7.98
C GLY A 56 -6.57 7.41 6.68
N ILE A 57 -7.67 6.91 6.10
CA ILE A 57 -7.70 6.05 4.91
C ILE A 57 -7.07 4.67 5.23
N GLY A 58 -7.52 4.07 6.33
CA GLY A 58 -7.06 2.75 6.79
C GLY A 58 -5.66 2.75 7.43
N VAL A 59 -5.16 3.91 7.88
CA VAL A 59 -3.85 4.08 8.55
C VAL A 59 -3.94 3.85 10.06
N LEU A 60 -5.10 4.10 10.66
CA LEU A 60 -5.26 4.15 12.11
C LEU A 60 -6.03 2.94 12.64
N ASN A 61 -5.59 1.72 12.29
CA ASN A 61 -6.17 0.48 12.86
C ASN A 61 -6.18 0.48 14.39
N THR A 62 -5.13 1.05 15.02
CA THR A 62 -5.00 1.13 16.48
C THR A 62 -5.60 2.40 17.08
N GLY A 63 -6.27 3.22 16.27
CA GLY A 63 -6.81 4.52 16.67
C GLY A 63 -5.78 5.64 16.76
N HIS A 64 -6.27 6.88 16.77
CA HIS A 64 -5.48 8.09 16.97
C HIS A 64 -4.75 8.07 18.31
N ARG A 65 -3.46 8.41 18.30
CA ARG A 65 -2.63 8.61 19.50
C ARG A 65 -2.66 7.45 20.50
N HIS A 66 -2.67 6.20 20.01
CA HIS A 66 -2.61 5.03 20.89
C HIS A 66 -1.48 5.16 21.93
N PRO A 67 -1.73 5.00 23.24
CA PRO A 67 -0.77 5.36 24.30
C PRO A 67 0.60 4.70 24.14
N LYS A 68 0.64 3.41 23.75
CA LYS A 68 1.89 2.68 23.50
C LYS A 68 2.70 3.26 22.33
N VAL A 69 2.03 3.74 21.28
CA VAL A 69 2.68 4.33 20.10
C VAL A 69 3.27 5.69 20.47
N VAL A 70 2.49 6.53 21.16
CA VAL A 70 2.95 7.85 21.62
C VAL A 70 4.16 7.72 22.56
N ALA A 71 4.12 6.77 23.49
CA ALA A 71 5.24 6.51 24.40
C ALA A 71 6.50 6.05 23.64
N ALA A 72 6.37 5.16 22.66
CA ALA A 72 7.48 4.70 21.83
C ALA A 72 8.10 5.83 21.01
N ILE A 73 7.27 6.70 20.41
CA ILE A 73 7.73 7.89 19.68
C ILE A 73 8.53 8.81 20.60
N LYS A 74 7.96 9.18 21.77
CA LYS A 74 8.61 10.06 22.74
C LYS A 74 9.96 9.51 23.19
N LYS A 75 10.03 8.22 23.48
CA LYS A 75 11.28 7.55 23.85
C LYS A 75 12.33 7.60 22.72
N GLN A 76 11.91 7.37 21.47
CA GLN A 76 12.83 7.37 20.33
C GLN A 76 13.40 8.77 20.05
N VAL A 77 12.57 9.82 20.12
CA VAL A 77 13.01 11.19 19.81
C VAL A 77 14.06 11.71 20.81
N ASP A 78 14.06 11.21 22.05
CA ASP A 78 15.12 11.51 23.04
C ASP A 78 16.47 10.86 22.69
N SER A 79 16.48 9.85 21.82
CA SER A 79 17.70 9.16 21.37
C SER A 79 18.21 9.73 20.05
N PHE A 80 17.39 9.67 18.99
CA PHE A 80 17.70 10.22 17.67
C PHE A 80 16.47 10.21 16.75
N LEU A 81 16.46 11.08 15.74
CA LEU A 81 15.43 11.12 14.69
C LEU A 81 15.82 10.35 13.43
N HIS A 82 17.07 10.48 12.96
CA HIS A 82 17.51 9.89 11.70
C HIS A 82 19.03 9.76 11.66
N THR A 83 19.51 8.59 11.24
CA THR A 83 20.95 8.29 11.06
C THR A 83 21.28 7.74 9.67
N SER A 84 20.27 7.61 8.80
CA SER A 84 20.30 6.79 7.57
C SER A 84 20.72 5.35 7.83
N PHE A 85 19.79 4.39 7.71
CA PHE A 85 20.07 2.99 8.02
C PHE A 85 21.23 2.40 7.20
N GLY A 86 21.43 2.88 5.96
CA GLY A 86 22.56 2.47 5.12
C GLY A 86 23.93 3.01 5.56
N ILE A 87 23.97 3.94 6.52
CA ILE A 87 25.19 4.58 7.04
C ILE A 87 25.44 4.13 8.48
N ALA A 88 24.47 4.37 9.37
CA ALA A 88 24.53 3.96 10.76
C ALA A 88 23.21 3.25 11.13
N GLN A 89 23.32 1.93 11.28
CA GLN A 89 22.21 1.03 11.54
C GLN A 89 21.70 1.14 12.99
N TYR A 90 20.45 0.73 13.21
CA TYR A 90 19.79 0.78 14.52
C TYR A 90 18.82 -0.39 14.70
N GLU A 91 18.74 -0.89 15.94
CA GLU A 91 17.99 -2.07 16.33
C GLU A 91 16.50 -2.04 15.96
N PRO A 92 15.74 -0.92 16.11
CA PRO A 92 14.32 -0.90 15.77
C PRO A 92 13.99 -1.26 14.31
N TYR A 93 14.91 -1.00 13.37
CA TYR A 93 14.75 -1.42 11.98
C TYR A 93 14.80 -2.95 11.88
N VAL A 94 15.80 -3.57 12.52
CA VAL A 94 16.03 -5.02 12.50
C VAL A 94 14.89 -5.73 13.23
N GLU A 95 14.50 -5.26 14.42
CA GLU A 95 13.40 -5.83 15.20
C GLU A 95 12.09 -5.82 14.40
N LEU A 96 11.78 -4.70 13.73
CA LEU A 96 10.58 -4.62 12.89
C LEU A 96 10.65 -5.58 11.70
N ALA A 97 11.80 -5.67 11.04
CA ALA A 97 12.01 -6.62 9.95
C ALA A 97 11.81 -8.07 10.40
N GLU A 98 12.34 -8.48 11.56
CA GLU A 98 12.14 -9.81 12.14
C GLU A 98 10.67 -10.10 12.43
N ARG A 99 9.96 -9.13 13.01
CA ARG A 99 8.52 -9.25 13.31
C ARG A 99 7.70 -9.39 12.04
N LEU A 100 7.99 -8.62 11.00
CA LEU A 100 7.32 -8.72 9.71
C LEU A 100 7.63 -10.04 9.00
N ASN A 101 8.88 -10.50 9.04
CA ASN A 101 9.27 -11.80 8.48
C ASN A 101 8.47 -12.95 9.13
N LYS A 102 8.23 -12.87 10.44
CA LYS A 102 7.45 -13.87 11.19
C LYS A 102 5.95 -13.79 10.91
N LEU A 103 5.41 -12.58 10.72
CA LEU A 103 3.98 -12.36 10.52
C LEU A 103 3.52 -12.61 9.08
N ALA A 104 4.41 -12.43 8.10
CA ALA A 104 4.05 -12.57 6.70
C ALA A 104 3.61 -14.02 6.35
N PRO A 105 2.62 -14.20 5.46
CA PRO A 105 1.99 -15.50 5.23
C PRO A 105 2.94 -16.60 4.74
N GLY A 106 2.66 -17.84 5.12
CA GLY A 106 3.39 -19.04 4.68
C GLY A 106 4.68 -19.32 5.46
N SER A 107 5.30 -20.48 5.19
CA SER A 107 6.41 -21.04 5.99
C SER A 107 7.80 -20.74 5.45
N THR A 108 7.90 -20.16 4.24
CA THR A 108 9.19 -19.85 3.62
C THR A 108 9.94 -18.81 4.46
N LYS A 109 11.27 -18.94 4.55
CA LYS A 109 12.11 -17.93 5.21
C LYS A 109 11.97 -16.59 4.47
N LYS A 110 11.79 -15.50 5.21
CA LYS A 110 11.54 -14.17 4.65
C LYS A 110 12.61 -13.15 5.06
N LYS A 111 12.74 -12.10 4.26
CA LYS A 111 13.50 -10.89 4.56
C LYS A 111 12.62 -9.67 4.27
N THR A 112 12.96 -8.56 4.92
CA THR A 112 12.20 -7.31 4.85
C THR A 112 13.12 -6.14 4.51
N ALA A 113 12.63 -5.23 3.67
CA ALA A 113 13.19 -3.90 3.45
C ALA A 113 12.13 -2.85 3.82
N LEU A 114 12.53 -1.76 4.49
CA LEU A 114 11.65 -0.68 4.94
C LEU A 114 11.85 0.60 4.12
N PHE A 115 10.76 1.30 3.86
CA PHE A 115 10.68 2.58 3.15
C PHE A 115 9.67 3.50 3.87
N ASN A 116 9.25 4.62 3.25
CA ASN A 116 8.40 5.61 3.92
C ASN A 116 6.93 5.51 3.50
N SER A 117 6.67 5.29 2.21
CA SER A 117 5.34 5.31 1.61
C SER A 117 4.97 3.98 0.98
N GLY A 118 3.68 3.69 0.88
CA GLY A 118 3.18 2.51 0.17
C GLY A 118 3.65 2.47 -1.30
N ALA A 119 3.67 3.63 -1.97
CA ALA A 119 4.18 3.71 -3.33
C ALA A 119 5.66 3.30 -3.44
N GLU A 120 6.52 3.68 -2.49
CA GLU A 120 7.92 3.22 -2.47
C GLU A 120 8.05 1.71 -2.25
N ALA A 121 7.17 1.10 -1.44
CA ALA A 121 7.14 -0.36 -1.27
C ALA A 121 6.78 -1.05 -2.59
N VAL A 122 5.74 -0.57 -3.28
CA VAL A 122 5.34 -1.07 -4.62
C VAL A 122 6.45 -0.88 -5.64
N GLU A 123 7.06 0.30 -5.71
CA GLU A 123 8.15 0.61 -6.64
C GLU A 123 9.33 -0.34 -6.43
N ASN A 124 9.74 -0.57 -5.17
CA ASN A 124 10.82 -1.50 -4.88
C ASN A 124 10.41 -2.96 -5.13
N ALA A 125 9.15 -3.33 -4.94
CA ALA A 125 8.66 -4.67 -5.27
C ALA A 125 8.79 -4.96 -6.77
N VAL A 126 8.39 -4.01 -7.61
CA VAL A 126 8.55 -4.12 -9.07
C VAL A 126 10.03 -4.10 -9.48
N LYS A 127 10.85 -3.21 -8.90
CA LYS A 127 12.30 -3.19 -9.16
C LYS A 127 12.94 -4.53 -8.83
N PHE A 128 12.58 -5.11 -7.69
CA PHE A 128 13.09 -6.40 -7.25
C PHE A 128 12.64 -7.51 -8.18
N ALA A 129 11.35 -7.58 -8.51
CA ALA A 129 10.83 -8.59 -9.43
C ALA A 129 11.51 -8.54 -10.80
N ARG A 130 11.68 -7.34 -11.38
CA ARG A 130 12.40 -7.14 -12.64
C ARG A 130 13.85 -7.61 -12.54
N ARG A 131 14.56 -7.26 -11.46
CA ARG A 131 15.96 -7.67 -11.24
C ARG A 131 16.11 -9.19 -11.06
N ILE A 132 15.20 -9.82 -10.32
CA ILE A 132 15.21 -11.26 -10.01
C ILE A 132 14.94 -12.10 -11.26
N THR A 133 13.94 -11.68 -12.04
CA THR A 133 13.48 -12.44 -13.22
C THR A 133 14.23 -12.09 -14.50
N GLY A 134 14.82 -10.90 -14.57
CA GLY A 134 15.38 -10.33 -15.81
C GLY A 134 14.31 -9.89 -16.82
N ARG A 135 13.05 -9.83 -16.42
CA ARG A 135 11.89 -9.58 -17.28
C ARG A 135 11.35 -8.16 -17.12
N PRO A 136 10.85 -7.50 -18.17
CA PRO A 136 10.43 -6.10 -18.08
C PRO A 136 8.98 -5.93 -17.62
N ALA A 137 8.08 -6.86 -17.95
CA ALA A 137 6.65 -6.58 -17.85
C ALA A 137 6.07 -6.82 -16.47
N VAL A 138 5.05 -6.04 -16.11
CA VAL A 138 4.24 -6.23 -14.90
C VAL A 138 2.77 -6.16 -15.27
N ILE A 139 1.97 -7.08 -14.73
CA ILE A 139 0.53 -7.09 -14.89
C ILE A 139 -0.11 -6.62 -13.57
N ALA A 140 -0.95 -5.59 -13.66
CA ALA A 140 -1.83 -5.13 -12.59
C ALA A 140 -3.30 -5.35 -13.02
N PHE A 141 -4.26 -4.85 -12.23
CA PHE A 141 -5.68 -5.13 -12.47
C PHE A 141 -6.54 -3.87 -12.62
N ASP A 142 -7.63 -3.99 -13.35
CA ASP A 142 -8.65 -2.96 -13.46
C ASP A 142 -9.18 -2.59 -12.07
N GLY A 143 -9.39 -1.30 -11.82
CA GLY A 143 -9.83 -0.80 -10.50
C GLY A 143 -8.74 -0.69 -9.43
N ALA A 144 -7.54 -1.24 -9.66
CA ALA A 144 -6.48 -1.24 -8.66
C ALA A 144 -5.97 0.16 -8.28
N PHE A 145 -5.39 0.32 -7.09
CA PHE A 145 -4.69 1.53 -6.66
C PHE A 145 -3.38 1.21 -5.93
N HIS A 146 -2.26 1.56 -6.56
CA HIS A 146 -0.93 1.22 -6.06
C HIS A 146 -0.10 2.44 -5.63
N GLY A 147 -0.65 3.65 -5.76
CA GLY A 147 -0.01 4.90 -5.35
C GLY A 147 0.02 5.97 -6.44
N ARG A 148 0.86 7.00 -6.23
CA ARG A 148 0.86 8.24 -7.04
C ARG A 148 2.23 8.67 -7.57
N THR A 149 3.28 7.87 -7.37
CA THR A 149 4.53 8.03 -8.14
C THR A 149 4.30 7.62 -9.60
N LEU A 150 5.25 7.85 -10.51
CA LEU A 150 5.01 7.59 -11.93
C LEU A 150 4.71 6.10 -12.22
N LEU A 151 5.48 5.17 -11.64
CA LEU A 151 5.23 3.74 -11.78
C LEU A 151 3.93 3.31 -11.07
N ALA A 152 3.72 3.73 -9.82
CA ALA A 152 2.52 3.39 -9.07
C ALA A 152 1.22 3.94 -9.73
N THR A 153 1.30 5.14 -10.29
CA THR A 153 0.23 5.73 -11.13
C THR A 153 -0.01 4.89 -12.37
N THR A 154 1.05 4.37 -12.99
CA THR A 154 0.92 3.49 -14.16
C THR A 154 0.21 2.18 -13.79
N LEU A 155 0.59 1.55 -12.68
CA LEU A 155 0.00 0.31 -12.15
C LEU A 155 -1.47 0.48 -11.72
N THR A 156 -1.85 1.65 -11.22
CA THR A 156 -3.23 1.96 -10.79
C THR A 156 -4.23 1.71 -11.93
N GLY A 157 -5.30 0.94 -11.72
CA GLY A 157 -6.27 0.52 -12.74
C GLY A 157 -7.42 1.51 -13.01
N LYS A 158 -7.24 2.81 -12.72
CA LYS A 158 -8.30 3.83 -12.84
C LYS A 158 -7.78 5.15 -13.42
N ALA A 159 -8.31 5.55 -14.58
CA ALA A 159 -7.81 6.70 -15.34
C ALA A 159 -8.07 8.06 -14.65
N LYS A 160 -9.30 8.31 -14.18
CA LYS A 160 -9.67 9.53 -13.46
C LYS A 160 -9.88 9.23 -11.97
N PRO A 161 -9.35 10.06 -11.03
CA PRO A 161 -8.52 11.25 -11.26
C PRO A 161 -7.00 10.95 -11.31
N TYR A 162 -6.57 9.68 -11.30
CA TYR A 162 -5.19 9.35 -10.94
C TYR A 162 -4.18 9.43 -12.10
N LYS A 163 -4.58 9.23 -13.36
CA LYS A 163 -3.66 9.20 -14.53
C LYS A 163 -3.74 10.43 -15.43
N ILE A 164 -4.87 11.15 -15.38
CA ILE A 164 -5.15 12.22 -16.34
C ILE A 164 -4.08 13.33 -16.28
N GLY A 165 -3.47 13.65 -17.42
CA GLY A 165 -2.46 14.70 -17.53
C GLY A 165 -1.03 14.33 -17.12
N PHE A 166 -0.76 13.08 -16.73
CA PHE A 166 0.59 12.63 -16.29
C PHE A 166 1.35 11.79 -17.33
N GLY A 167 0.82 11.65 -18.55
CA GLY A 167 1.44 10.85 -19.60
C GLY A 167 2.67 11.51 -20.26
N PRO A 168 3.55 10.73 -20.94
CA PRO A 168 3.49 9.26 -21.08
C PRO A 168 3.83 8.53 -19.76
N LEU A 169 3.15 7.41 -19.53
CA LEU A 169 3.33 6.58 -18.34
C LEU A 169 4.42 5.51 -18.56
N VAL A 170 4.76 4.73 -17.54
CA VAL A 170 5.85 3.75 -17.59
C VAL A 170 5.52 2.61 -18.58
N PRO A 171 6.42 2.25 -19.51
CA PRO A 171 6.17 1.14 -20.46
C PRO A 171 6.18 -0.24 -19.79
N SER A 172 5.69 -1.24 -20.52
CA SER A 172 5.62 -2.66 -20.11
C SER A 172 4.77 -2.88 -18.86
N ILE A 173 3.71 -2.11 -18.71
CA ILE A 173 2.69 -2.30 -17.69
C ILE A 173 1.37 -2.63 -18.40
N PHE A 174 0.73 -3.72 -18.00
CA PHE A 174 -0.52 -4.21 -18.57
C PHE A 174 -1.57 -4.36 -17.47
N HIS A 175 -2.84 -4.33 -17.86
CA HIS A 175 -3.98 -4.49 -16.95
C HIS A 175 -4.82 -5.69 -17.38
N ALA A 176 -5.26 -6.49 -16.41
CA ALA A 176 -6.24 -7.56 -16.58
C ALA A 176 -7.52 -7.27 -15.75
N PRO A 177 -8.67 -7.87 -16.09
CA PRO A 177 -9.90 -7.69 -15.33
C PRO A 177 -9.79 -8.23 -13.90
N TYR A 178 -10.43 -7.57 -12.95
CA TYR A 178 -10.50 -7.99 -11.54
C TYR A 178 -11.92 -8.49 -11.19
N PRO A 179 -12.09 -9.53 -10.36
CA PRO A 179 -13.42 -10.03 -9.98
C PRO A 179 -14.26 -8.97 -9.29
N ASP A 180 -15.48 -8.77 -9.79
CA ASP A 180 -16.46 -7.83 -9.25
C ASP A 180 -17.86 -8.42 -9.48
N GLU A 181 -18.31 -9.25 -8.54
CA GLU A 181 -19.59 -9.95 -8.63
C GLU A 181 -20.77 -8.98 -8.75
N TYR A 182 -20.69 -7.83 -8.07
CA TYR A 182 -21.75 -6.82 -8.10
C TYR A 182 -21.93 -6.21 -9.50
N HIS A 183 -20.84 -6.01 -10.24
CA HIS A 183 -20.88 -5.57 -11.64
C HIS A 183 -20.88 -6.71 -12.66
N GLY A 184 -21.00 -7.97 -12.21
CA GLY A 184 -21.11 -9.15 -13.07
C GLY A 184 -19.78 -9.64 -13.67
N VAL A 185 -18.63 -9.18 -13.17
CA VAL A 185 -17.31 -9.65 -13.61
C VAL A 185 -16.91 -10.89 -12.81
N THR A 186 -17.01 -12.04 -13.45
CA THR A 186 -16.76 -13.36 -12.84
C THR A 186 -15.27 -13.71 -12.81
N VAL A 187 -14.88 -14.61 -11.90
CA VAL A 187 -13.51 -15.16 -11.84
C VAL A 187 -13.08 -15.74 -13.18
N ASN A 188 -13.97 -16.46 -13.88
CA ASN A 188 -13.67 -17.06 -15.19
C ASN A 188 -13.39 -16.02 -16.28
N GLU A 189 -14.07 -14.87 -16.25
CA GLU A 189 -13.78 -13.75 -17.17
C GLU A 189 -12.43 -13.12 -16.87
N CYS A 190 -12.06 -12.98 -15.59
CA CYS A 190 -10.75 -12.49 -15.19
C CYS A 190 -9.62 -13.43 -15.65
N ILE A 191 -9.81 -14.74 -15.50
CA ILE A 191 -8.86 -15.76 -15.98
C ILE A 191 -8.67 -15.64 -17.49
N LYS A 192 -9.76 -15.63 -18.26
CA LYS A 192 -9.70 -15.44 -19.73
C LYS A 192 -9.06 -14.12 -20.11
N GLY A 193 -9.31 -13.06 -19.35
CA GLY A 193 -8.71 -11.74 -19.56
C GLY A 193 -7.20 -11.77 -19.36
N LEU A 194 -6.71 -12.44 -18.31
CA LEU A 194 -5.29 -12.62 -18.06
C LEU A 194 -4.62 -13.47 -19.16
N GLU A 195 -5.25 -14.57 -19.58
CA GLU A 195 -4.78 -15.38 -20.71
C GLU A 195 -4.72 -14.58 -22.02
N ALA A 196 -5.70 -13.70 -22.26
CA ALA A 196 -5.72 -12.82 -23.42
C ALA A 196 -4.57 -11.81 -23.38
N VAL A 197 -4.24 -11.25 -22.21
CA VAL A 197 -3.04 -10.39 -22.04
C VAL A 197 -1.78 -11.17 -22.43
N PHE A 198 -1.63 -12.41 -21.96
CA PHE A 198 -0.47 -13.22 -22.32
C PHE A 198 -0.38 -13.52 -23.82
N LYS A 199 -1.50 -13.81 -24.45
CA LYS A 199 -1.55 -14.18 -25.88
C LYS A 199 -1.40 -12.99 -26.83
N MET A 200 -1.93 -11.83 -26.46
CA MET A 200 -2.12 -10.71 -27.39
C MET A 200 -1.24 -9.50 -27.08
N SER A 201 -0.71 -9.38 -25.87
CA SER A 201 -0.03 -8.15 -25.42
C SER A 201 1.39 -8.38 -24.91
N VAL A 202 1.62 -9.42 -24.11
CA VAL A 202 2.95 -9.73 -23.57
C VAL A 202 3.10 -11.21 -23.28
N PRO A 203 4.08 -11.93 -23.84
CA PRO A 203 4.26 -13.34 -23.55
C PRO A 203 4.64 -13.55 -22.07
N ALA A 204 4.21 -14.66 -21.48
CA ALA A 204 4.38 -14.92 -20.03
C ALA A 204 5.86 -14.94 -19.61
N GLU A 205 6.75 -15.39 -20.49
CA GLU A 205 8.20 -15.38 -20.30
C GLU A 205 8.83 -13.99 -20.22
N GLU A 206 8.11 -12.92 -20.60
CA GLU A 206 8.53 -11.52 -20.44
C GLU A 206 7.89 -10.83 -19.24
N VAL A 207 7.05 -11.53 -18.47
CA VAL A 207 6.39 -10.97 -17.28
C VAL A 207 7.21 -11.26 -16.02
N ALA A 208 7.65 -10.20 -15.36
CA ALA A 208 8.37 -10.25 -14.10
C ALA A 208 7.45 -10.51 -12.91
N ALA A 209 6.30 -9.83 -12.89
CA ALA A 209 5.37 -9.93 -11.78
C ALA A 209 3.91 -9.71 -12.18
N ILE A 210 3.04 -10.34 -11.40
CA ILE A 210 1.64 -9.96 -11.26
C ILE A 210 1.49 -9.30 -9.90
N ILE A 211 0.98 -8.06 -9.85
CA ILE A 211 0.67 -7.34 -8.61
C ILE A 211 -0.84 -7.26 -8.40
N VAL A 212 -1.30 -7.61 -7.21
CA VAL A 212 -2.74 -7.67 -6.89
C VAL A 212 -3.01 -7.25 -5.45
N GLU A 213 -4.08 -6.48 -5.26
CA GLU A 213 -4.69 -6.24 -3.94
C GLU A 213 -5.63 -7.42 -3.63
N PRO A 214 -5.54 -8.12 -2.49
CA PRO A 214 -6.49 -9.19 -2.14
C PRO A 214 -7.89 -8.65 -1.82
N VAL A 215 -7.97 -7.39 -1.43
CA VAL A 215 -9.20 -6.61 -1.35
C VAL A 215 -8.88 -5.24 -1.95
N GLN A 216 -9.45 -4.93 -3.11
CA GLN A 216 -9.18 -3.63 -3.75
C GLN A 216 -9.68 -2.49 -2.88
N GLY A 217 -8.80 -1.56 -2.54
CA GLY A 217 -9.12 -0.40 -1.73
C GLY A 217 -9.97 0.62 -2.48
N GLU A 218 -9.29 1.53 -3.17
CA GLU A 218 -9.93 2.62 -3.93
C GLU A 218 -10.76 2.12 -5.12
N GLY A 219 -10.63 0.85 -5.48
CA GLY A 219 -11.45 0.16 -6.48
C GLY A 219 -12.89 -0.07 -6.04
N GLY A 220 -13.18 -0.11 -4.74
CA GLY A 220 -14.54 -0.25 -4.22
C GLY A 220 -14.71 -1.20 -3.05
N PHE A 221 -13.63 -1.62 -2.38
CA PHE A 221 -13.64 -2.68 -1.36
C PHE A 221 -14.09 -4.02 -1.93
N ASN A 222 -13.61 -4.37 -3.12
CA ASN A 222 -13.91 -5.62 -3.82
C ASN A 222 -12.96 -6.74 -3.34
N PRO A 223 -13.42 -7.72 -2.53
CA PRO A 223 -12.59 -8.84 -2.13
C PRO A 223 -12.36 -9.79 -3.31
N ALA A 224 -11.10 -10.19 -3.55
CA ALA A 224 -10.82 -11.25 -4.52
C ALA A 224 -11.33 -12.59 -3.96
N PRO A 225 -12.10 -13.37 -4.74
CA PRO A 225 -12.43 -14.73 -4.38
C PRO A 225 -11.16 -15.58 -4.19
N PRO A 226 -11.09 -16.47 -3.18
CA PRO A 226 -9.92 -17.33 -2.96
C PRO A 226 -9.43 -18.08 -4.20
N GLU A 227 -10.36 -18.61 -4.99
CA GLU A 227 -10.07 -19.34 -6.23
C GLU A 227 -9.34 -18.49 -7.28
N PHE A 228 -9.59 -17.18 -7.30
CA PHE A 228 -8.90 -16.25 -8.19
C PHE A 228 -7.44 -16.06 -7.74
N LEU A 229 -7.21 -15.82 -6.45
CA LEU A 229 -5.85 -15.66 -5.92
C LEU A 229 -5.03 -16.95 -6.04
N GLN A 230 -5.67 -18.11 -5.84
CA GLN A 230 -5.06 -19.42 -6.06
C GLN A 230 -4.71 -19.64 -7.54
N HIS A 231 -5.57 -19.23 -8.46
CA HIS A 231 -5.26 -19.28 -9.89
C HIS A 231 -4.06 -18.38 -10.24
N LEU A 232 -4.01 -17.15 -9.73
CA LEU A 232 -2.84 -16.26 -9.94
C LEU A 232 -1.55 -16.89 -9.41
N ARG A 233 -1.59 -17.53 -8.23
CA ARG A 233 -0.44 -18.26 -7.68
C ARG A 233 0.03 -19.36 -8.62
N LYS A 234 -0.90 -20.19 -9.11
CA LYS A 234 -0.59 -21.27 -10.06
C LYS A 234 0.03 -20.72 -11.35
N VAL A 235 -0.55 -19.68 -11.94
CA VAL A 235 -0.01 -19.02 -13.14
C VAL A 235 1.41 -18.51 -12.89
N CYS A 236 1.64 -17.92 -11.72
CA CYS A 236 2.96 -17.43 -11.35
C CYS A 236 3.99 -18.57 -11.26
N ASP A 237 3.62 -19.67 -10.61
CA ASP A 237 4.48 -20.84 -10.44
C ASP A 237 4.80 -21.52 -11.77
N ASP A 238 3.81 -21.70 -12.64
CA ASP A 238 3.96 -22.36 -13.94
C ASP A 238 4.87 -21.57 -14.90
N ASN A 239 4.94 -20.24 -14.75
CA ASN A 239 5.64 -19.35 -15.70
C ASN A 239 6.89 -18.66 -15.12
N GLY A 240 7.21 -18.90 -13.84
CA GLY A 240 8.29 -18.20 -13.14
C GLY A 240 8.05 -16.68 -13.01
N ILE A 241 6.78 -16.27 -12.92
CA ILE A 241 6.37 -14.90 -12.65
C ILE A 241 6.30 -14.73 -11.12
N LEU A 242 6.69 -13.58 -10.57
CA LEU A 242 6.53 -13.32 -9.14
C LEU A 242 5.13 -12.80 -8.81
N LEU A 243 4.51 -13.35 -7.77
CA LEU A 243 3.26 -12.82 -7.22
C LEU A 243 3.56 -11.76 -6.15
N ILE A 244 3.14 -10.52 -6.41
CA ILE A 244 3.23 -9.40 -5.48
C ILE A 244 1.85 -9.15 -4.87
N ALA A 245 1.72 -9.35 -3.56
CA ALA A 245 0.54 -8.99 -2.80
C ALA A 245 0.65 -7.54 -2.32
N ASP A 246 -0.21 -6.65 -2.81
CA ASP A 246 -0.36 -5.30 -2.27
C ASP A 246 -1.36 -5.31 -1.10
N GLU A 247 -0.82 -5.45 0.11
CA GLU A 247 -1.60 -5.44 1.35
C GLU A 247 -1.41 -4.13 2.12
N ILE A 248 -1.09 -3.05 1.41
CA ILE A 248 -0.92 -1.73 2.01
C ILE A 248 -2.19 -1.31 2.76
N GLN A 249 -3.39 -1.57 2.21
CA GLN A 249 -4.65 -1.23 2.86
C GLN A 249 -5.31 -2.40 3.62
N SER A 250 -5.23 -3.60 3.07
CA SER A 250 -5.92 -4.79 3.60
C SER A 250 -5.16 -5.48 4.74
N GLY A 251 -3.86 -5.20 4.88
CA GLY A 251 -3.02 -5.82 5.89
C GLY A 251 -3.16 -5.23 7.30
N MET A 252 -2.26 -5.66 8.17
CA MET A 252 -2.15 -5.22 9.57
C MET A 252 -3.44 -5.41 10.39
N GLY A 253 -4.14 -6.53 10.21
CA GLY A 253 -5.34 -6.85 10.99
C GLY A 253 -6.66 -6.35 10.40
N ARG A 254 -6.64 -5.62 9.28
CA ARG A 254 -7.80 -4.88 8.76
C ARG A 254 -8.96 -5.80 8.36
N THR A 255 -8.68 -6.98 7.84
CA THR A 255 -9.68 -7.92 7.31
C THR A 255 -10.04 -9.05 8.30
N GLY A 256 -9.61 -8.95 9.57
CA GLY A 256 -9.80 -9.99 10.59
C GLY A 256 -8.69 -11.04 10.65
N LYS A 257 -7.74 -11.00 9.70
CA LYS A 257 -6.44 -11.70 9.71
C LYS A 257 -5.31 -10.68 9.71
N MET A 258 -4.07 -11.09 9.98
CA MET A 258 -2.94 -10.16 9.91
C MET A 258 -2.78 -9.65 8.47
N PHE A 259 -2.87 -10.55 7.50
CA PHE A 259 -2.90 -10.26 6.06
C PHE A 259 -4.09 -10.96 5.40
N ALA A 260 -4.77 -10.29 4.47
CA ALA A 260 -5.96 -10.82 3.80
C ALA A 260 -5.66 -12.04 2.91
N PHE A 261 -4.46 -12.12 2.33
CA PHE A 261 -3.99 -13.25 1.52
C PHE A 261 -4.02 -14.58 2.28
N GLU A 262 -3.92 -14.56 3.62
CA GLU A 262 -4.03 -15.75 4.46
C GLU A 262 -5.35 -16.51 4.22
N ALA A 263 -6.45 -15.79 3.94
CA ALA A 263 -7.76 -16.39 3.72
C ALA A 263 -7.83 -17.24 2.44
N ALA A 264 -6.96 -16.98 1.46
CA ALA A 264 -6.88 -17.76 0.23
C ALA A 264 -5.93 -18.96 0.33
N GLY A 265 -5.17 -19.11 1.42
CA GLY A 265 -4.16 -20.15 1.56
C GLY A 265 -2.99 -20.00 0.59
N VAL A 266 -2.72 -18.78 0.13
CA VAL A 266 -1.67 -18.46 -0.86
C VAL A 266 -0.51 -17.74 -0.17
N GLU A 267 0.72 -18.23 -0.41
CA GLU A 267 1.96 -17.52 -0.05
C GLU A 267 2.45 -16.68 -1.24
N PRO A 268 2.38 -15.34 -1.18
CA PRO A 268 2.94 -14.49 -2.23
C PRO A 268 4.48 -14.52 -2.19
N ASP A 269 5.12 -14.15 -3.30
CA ASP A 269 6.59 -14.05 -3.37
C ASP A 269 7.09 -12.78 -2.69
N ILE A 270 6.33 -11.69 -2.85
CA ILE A 270 6.57 -10.37 -2.26
C ILE A 270 5.25 -9.83 -1.69
N LEU A 271 5.31 -9.19 -0.53
CA LEU A 271 4.22 -8.55 0.19
C LEU A 271 4.58 -7.08 0.43
N CYS A 272 3.73 -6.17 -0.04
CA CYS A 272 3.83 -4.74 0.25
C CYS A 272 2.94 -4.39 1.45
N VAL A 273 3.50 -3.66 2.42
CA VAL A 273 2.80 -3.26 3.65
C VAL A 273 3.07 -1.79 3.91
N ALA A 274 2.06 -1.01 4.28
CA ALA A 274 2.24 0.37 4.74
C ALA A 274 1.08 0.77 5.67
N LYS A 275 0.61 2.02 5.57
CA LYS A 275 -0.55 2.58 6.30
C LYS A 275 -0.51 2.23 7.79
N SER A 276 -1.24 1.20 8.20
CA SER A 276 -1.40 0.80 9.60
C SER A 276 -0.18 0.16 10.23
N ILE A 277 0.88 -0.12 9.47
CA ILE A 277 2.14 -0.68 9.99
C ILE A 277 2.75 0.15 11.13
N ALA A 278 2.57 1.48 11.10
CA ALA A 278 3.17 2.39 12.06
C ALA A 278 2.19 3.41 12.65
N ALA A 279 0.88 3.08 12.63
CA ALA A 279 -0.17 3.82 13.31
C ALA A 279 -0.12 5.37 13.11
N GLY A 280 0.13 5.81 11.88
CA GLY A 280 0.18 7.22 11.51
C GLY A 280 1.57 7.80 11.24
N LEU A 281 2.65 7.07 11.54
CA LEU A 281 3.99 7.44 11.10
C LEU A 281 4.24 7.02 9.64
N PRO A 282 5.05 7.78 8.88
CA PRO A 282 5.43 7.41 7.51
C PRO A 282 6.36 6.21 7.53
N LEU A 283 5.82 5.03 7.27
CA LEU A 283 6.57 3.78 7.17
C LEU A 283 5.87 2.83 6.21
N SER A 284 6.67 2.14 5.42
CA SER A 284 6.24 1.01 4.59
C SER A 284 7.30 -0.08 4.59
N ALA A 285 6.92 -1.25 4.11
CA ALA A 285 7.78 -2.42 4.04
C ALA A 285 7.49 -3.22 2.78
N LEU A 286 8.54 -3.86 2.29
CA LEU A 286 8.51 -4.97 1.36
C LEU A 286 9.00 -6.19 2.14
N VAL A 287 8.17 -7.22 2.26
CA VAL A 287 8.55 -8.52 2.81
C VAL A 287 8.57 -9.52 1.66
N GLY A 288 9.61 -10.32 1.52
CA GLY A 288 9.70 -11.29 0.43
C GLY A 288 10.43 -12.56 0.83
N LYS A 289 10.26 -13.62 0.04
CA LYS A 289 11.01 -14.87 0.23
C LYS A 289 12.50 -14.57 0.19
N ALA A 290 13.24 -15.05 1.19
CA ALA A 290 14.65 -14.71 1.38
C ALA A 290 15.50 -15.10 0.18
N GLU A 291 15.25 -16.28 -0.41
CA GLU A 291 15.94 -16.76 -1.61
C GLU A 291 15.74 -15.87 -2.85
N LEU A 292 14.66 -15.09 -2.88
CA LEU A 292 14.39 -14.12 -3.95
C LEU A 292 15.07 -12.79 -3.65
N LEU A 293 14.90 -12.28 -2.42
CA LEU A 293 15.46 -10.98 -2.03
C LEU A 293 16.99 -10.98 -2.00
N ASP A 294 17.62 -12.11 -1.69
CA ASP A 294 19.08 -12.25 -1.68
C ASP A 294 19.71 -12.25 -3.08
N LYS A 295 18.90 -12.29 -4.15
CA LYS A 295 19.36 -12.09 -5.54
C LYS A 295 19.49 -10.61 -5.91
N ILE A 296 19.02 -9.70 -5.06
CA ILE A 296 19.19 -8.25 -5.23
C ILE A 296 20.58 -7.87 -4.70
N ALA A 297 21.60 -8.23 -5.46
CA ALA A 297 22.99 -7.80 -5.28
C ALA A 297 23.45 -6.99 -6.51
#